data_AF-A0A821SYW8-F1
#
_entry.id   AF-A0A821SYW8-F1
#
_cell.length_a   1.000
_cell.length_b   1.000
_cell.length_c   1.000
_cell.angle_alpha   90.00
_cell.angle_beta   90.00
_cell.angle_gamma   90.00
#
_symmetry.space_group_name_H-M   'P 1'
#
loop_
_entity.id
_entity.type
_entity.pdbx_description
1 polymer ?
#
loop_
_entity_poly.entity_id
_entity_poly.type
_entity_poly.pdbx_seq_one_letter_code
_entity_poly.pdbx_strand_id
1 'polypeptide(L)' 'RSDQTQIKTEIFTNGPVEAAFTVYADFLTYKTGVYKHTTGSVLGGHAVKILGWGLDGTTPYWLVANCK' A
#
# COMPACT_ATOMS: atom_id res chain seq x y z
N ARG A 1 -2.23 -9.04 -13.65
CA ARG A 1 -1.40 -7.82 -13.82
C ARG A 1 -0.93 -7.41 -12.44
N SER A 2 0.32 -7.68 -12.10
CA SER A 2 0.85 -7.50 -10.75
C SER A 2 2.37 -7.24 -10.76
N ASP A 3 2.85 -6.63 -11.85
CA ASP A 3 4.25 -6.27 -11.99
C ASP A 3 4.48 -4.90 -11.35
N GLN A 4 5.42 -4.84 -10.40
CA GLN A 4 5.76 -3.62 -9.70
C GLN A 4 6.21 -2.50 -10.65
N THR A 5 6.97 -2.83 -11.70
CA THR A 5 7.46 -1.86 -12.70
C THR A 5 6.29 -1.27 -13.46
N GLN A 6 5.30 -2.08 -13.86
CA GLN A 6 4.12 -1.58 -14.56
C GLN A 6 3.29 -0.61 -13.70
N ILE A 7 3.13 -0.91 -12.41
CA ILE A 7 2.42 -0.03 -11.47
C ILE A 7 3.17 1.30 -11.32
N LYS A 8 4.50 1.26 -11.19
CA LYS A 8 5.33 2.48 -11.13
C LYS A 8 5.21 3.31 -12.41
N THR A 9 5.29 2.67 -13.57
CA THR A 9 5.15 3.33 -14.87
C THR A 9 3.77 3.98 -15.02
N GLU A 10 2.70 3.28 -14.63
CA GLU A 10 1.34 3.81 -14.67
C GLU A 10 1.19 5.05 -13.78
N ILE A 11 1.65 4.97 -12.53
CA ILE A 11 1.59 6.11 -11.61
C ILE A 11 2.40 7.30 -12.13
N PHE A 12 3.59 7.05 -12.71
CA PHE A 12 4.43 8.10 -13.28
C PHE A 12 3.80 8.76 -14.51
N THR A 13 3.11 7.98 -15.35
CA THR A 13 2.63 8.45 -16.66
C THR A 13 1.23 9.05 -16.57
N ASN A 14 0.34 8.43 -15.79
CA ASN A 14 -1.09 8.70 -15.76
C ASN A 14 -1.60 9.18 -14.39
N GLY A 15 -0.76 9.13 -13.35
CA GLY A 15 -1.11 9.55 -12.01
C GLY A 15 -1.66 8.40 -11.12
N PRO A 16 -2.25 8.73 -9.96
CA PRO A 16 -2.59 7.75 -8.94
C PRO A 16 -3.47 6.59 -9.42
N VAL A 17 -3.18 5.38 -8.94
CA VAL A 17 -3.91 4.16 -9.28
C VAL A 17 -4.69 3.60 -8.09
N GLU A 18 -5.77 2.87 -8.36
CA GLU A 18 -6.54 2.17 -7.34
C GLU A 18 -6.02 0.73 -7.15
N ALA A 19 -5.92 0.28 -5.90
CA ALA A 19 -5.55 -1.07 -5.53
C ALA A 19 -6.40 -1.56 -4.36
N ALA A 20 -6.52 -2.87 -4.19
CA ALA A 20 -7.12 -3.47 -3.01
C ALA A 20 -6.09 -4.31 -2.25
N PHE A 21 -6.14 -4.27 -0.93
CA PHE A 21 -5.30 -5.12 -0.08
C PHE A 21 -6.11 -5.71 1.08
N THR A 22 -5.63 -6.85 1.59
CA THR A 22 -6.22 -7.48 2.76
C THR A 22 -5.81 -6.72 4.02
N VAL A 23 -6.81 -6.25 4.77
CA VAL A 23 -6.61 -5.61 6.07
C VAL A 23 -6.59 -6.68 7.15
N TYR A 24 -5.58 -6.61 8.01
CA TYR A 24 -5.44 -7.43 9.21
C TYR A 24 -5.66 -6.59 10.47
N ALA A 25 -5.97 -7.24 11.59
CA ALA A 25 -6.24 -6.53 12.85
C ALA A 25 -5.09 -5.63 13.32
N ASP A 26 -3.84 -6.02 13.06
CA ASP A 26 -2.66 -5.22 13.40
C ASP A 26 -2.57 -3.90 12.61
N PHE A 27 -3.15 -3.83 11.40
CA PHE A 27 -3.19 -2.61 10.58
C PHE A 27 -3.93 -1.46 11.26
N LEU A 28 -4.95 -1.75 12.06
CA LEU A 28 -5.75 -0.70 12.74
C LEU A 28 -4.93 0.08 13.77
N THR A 29 -3.89 -0.54 14.32
CA THR A 29 -3.00 0.07 15.31
C THR A 29 -1.75 0.69 14.70
N TYR A 30 -1.54 0.55 13.39
CA TYR A 30 -0.41 1.14 12.68
C TYR A 30 -0.42 2.68 12.77
N LYS A 31 0.76 3.27 12.98
CA LYS A 31 0.92 4.73 13.14
C LYS A 31 1.98 5.33 12.21
N THR A 32 3.15 4.70 12.12
CA THR A 32 4.33 5.27 11.44
C THR A 32 5.20 4.19 10.82
N GLY A 33 6.00 4.55 9.81
CA GLY A 33 6.99 3.68 9.17
C GLY A 33 6.49 3.07 7.86
N VAL A 34 6.80 1.79 7.66
CA VAL A 34 6.30 1.00 6.52
C VAL A 34 5.54 -0.19 7.09
N TYR A 35 4.23 -0.22 6.87
CA TYR A 35 3.40 -1.32 7.36
C TYR A 35 3.77 -2.65 6.67
N LYS A 36 3.93 -3.69 7.49
CA LYS A 36 4.01 -5.08 7.07
C LYS A 36 3.19 -5.89 8.07
N HIS A 37 2.26 -6.70 7.57
CA HIS A 37 1.50 -7.59 8.43
C HIS A 37 2.43 -8.53 9.21
N THR A 38 2.17 -8.69 10.50
CA THR A 38 2.92 -9.57 11.40
C THR A 38 2.02 -10.49 12.21
N THR A 39 0.87 -9.98 12.67
CA THR A 39 -0.02 -10.71 13.59
C THR A 39 -1.49 -10.30 13.41
N GLY A 40 -2.40 -11.09 13.96
CA GLY A 40 -3.84 -10.79 13.94
C GLY A 40 -4.61 -11.40 12.77
N SER A 41 -5.93 -11.49 12.93
CA SER A 41 -6.82 -12.10 11.94
C SER A 41 -7.09 -11.18 10.75
N VAL A 42 -7.50 -11.80 9.63
CA VAL A 42 -8.03 -11.09 8.46
C VAL A 42 -9.33 -10.41 8.87
N LEU A 43 -9.43 -9.10 8.59
CA LEU A 43 -10.64 -8.31 8.80
C LEU A 43 -11.44 -8.12 7.51
N GLY A 44 -10.79 -8.21 6.35
CA GLY A 44 -11.43 -8.10 5.04
C GLY A 44 -10.52 -7.51 3.98
N GLY A 45 -11.09 -7.16 2.82
CA GLY A 45 -10.41 -6.42 1.76
C GLY A 45 -10.73 -4.92 1.84
N HIS A 46 -9.77 -4.07 1.52
CA HIS A 46 -9.95 -2.62 1.50
C HIS A 46 -9.32 -2.01 0.25
N ALA A 47 -10.09 -1.14 -0.42
CA ALA A 47 -9.63 -0.40 -1.60
C ALA A 47 -8.86 0.86 -1.15
N VAL A 48 -7.79 1.20 -1.85
CA VAL A 48 -6.91 2.32 -1.54
C VAL A 48 -6.39 2.97 -2.82
N LYS A 49 -5.90 4.20 -2.69
CA LYS A 49 -5.28 4.91 -3.80
C LYS A 49 -3.77 4.97 -3.59
N ILE A 50 -3.01 4.42 -4.53
CA ILE A 50 -1.55 4.48 -4.53
C ILE A 50 -1.13 5.77 -5.22
N LEU A 51 -0.42 6.62 -4.48
CA LEU A 51 0.05 7.93 -4.95
C LEU A 51 1.49 7.87 -5.47
N GLY A 52 2.27 6.90 -5.01
CA GLY A 52 3.69 6.80 -5.34
C GLY A 52 4.38 5.67 -4.60
N TRP A 53 5.71 5.65 -4.69
CA TRP A 53 6.57 4.68 -4.02
C TRP A 53 7.85 5.36 -3.57
N GLY A 54 8.57 4.74 -2.65
CA GLY A 54 9.82 5.27 -2.14
C GLY A 54 10.66 4.24 -1.41
N LEU A 55 11.68 4.74 -0.72
CA LEU A 55 12.57 3.96 0.13
C LEU A 55 12.60 4.62 1.51
N ASP A 56 12.31 3.86 2.56
CA ASP A 56 12.49 4.26 3.96
C ASP A 56 13.72 3.52 4.50
N GLY A 57 14.85 4.21 4.56
CA GLY A 57 16.16 3.60 4.78
C GLY A 57 16.52 2.62 3.65
N THR A 58 16.39 1.31 3.91
CA THR A 58 16.58 0.22 2.94
C THR A 58 15.28 -0.47 2.54
N THR A 59 14.15 -0.04 3.10
CA THR A 59 12.85 -0.71 2.93
C THR A 59 12.04 -0.03 1.83
N PRO A 60 11.76 -0.70 0.70
CA PRO A 60 10.89 -0.13 -0.34
C PRO A 60 9.44 -0.09 0.13
N TYR A 61 8.74 1.00 -0.16
CA TYR A 61 7.34 1.19 0.24
C TYR A 61 6.47 1.78 -0.87
N TRP A 62 5.15 1.62 -0.72
CA TRP A 62 4.13 2.34 -1.49
C TRP A 62 3.54 3.44 -0.63
N LEU A 63 3.45 4.65 -1.18
CA LEU A 63 2.73 5.75 -0.57
C LEU A 63 1.25 5.62 -0.94
N VAL A 64 0.42 5.40 0.07
CA VAL A 64 -0.98 5.04 -0.13
C VAL A 64 -1.87 6.02 0.65
N ALA A 65 -2.84 6.60 -0.05
CA ALA A 65 -3.95 7.31 0.58
C ALA A 65 -5.05 6.29 0.94
N ASN A 66 -5.36 6.22 2.22
CA ASN A 66 -6.51 5.46 2.70
C ASN A 66 -7.80 6.16 2.25
N CYS A 67 -8.82 5.42 1.80
CA CYS A 67 -10.09 5.97 1.33
C CYS A 67 -11.11 6.24 2.48
N LYS A 68 -10.60 6.53 3.67
CA LYS A 68 -11.40 6.89 4.85
C LYS A 68 -11.45 8.39 5.03
#